data_AF-A0A970BZW7-F1
#
_entry.id   AF-A0A970BZW7-F1
#
_cell.length_a   1.000
_cell.length_b   1.000
_cell.length_c   1.000
_cell.angle_alpha   90.00
_cell.angle_beta   90.00
_cell.angle_gamma   90.00
#
_symmetry.space_group_name_H-M   'P 1'
#
loop_
_entity.id
_entity.type
_entity.pdbx_description
1 polymer ?
#
loop_
_entity_poly.entity_id
_entity_poly.type
_entity_poly.pdbx_seq_one_letter_code
_entity_poly.pdbx_strand_id
1 'polypeptide(L)'
;KAYPGCNFGEDNQTMYGDCWTGAKVVFAGHSGMHNDGSIPRPQWGPYEHLHPSQWQGGNQTSEAYRRANSSSSWVGQALILRLLGAEKQWGHDAFFDYMDRWMYEDDAASRRVLHEHRPSLGGALISDEGSWFHQGQAWEPFVTEMWAMYRTAPGMPPIDGWKTARQ
;
A
#
# COMPACT_ATOMS: atom_id res chain seq x y z
N LYS A 1 -29.45 1.97 2.25
CA LYS A 1 -29.20 0.51 2.15
C LYS A 1 -27.70 0.31 2.08
N ALA A 2 -27.11 -0.51 2.96
CA ALA A 2 -25.71 -0.93 2.85
C ALA A 2 -25.64 -2.24 2.07
N TYR A 3 -24.59 -2.45 1.29
CA TYR A 3 -24.36 -3.66 0.47
C TYR A 3 -23.18 -4.45 1.07
N PRO A 4 -23.39 -5.24 2.14
CA PRO A 4 -22.30 -5.83 2.93
C PRO A 4 -21.47 -6.88 2.18
N GLY A 5 -22.01 -7.47 1.10
CA GLY A 5 -21.28 -8.40 0.23
C GLY A 5 -20.66 -7.73 -1.00
N CYS A 6 -20.76 -6.40 -1.13
CA CYS A 6 -20.18 -5.69 -2.26
C CYS A 6 -18.66 -5.62 -2.06
N ASN A 7 -17.94 -6.06 -3.09
CA ASN A 7 -16.49 -5.97 -3.17
C ASN A 7 -16.16 -4.76 -4.04
N PHE A 8 -15.52 -3.76 -3.45
CA PHE A 8 -14.98 -2.61 -4.17
C PHE A 8 -13.52 -2.90 -4.49
N GLY A 9 -13.19 -2.89 -5.78
CA GLY A 9 -11.96 -3.53 -6.28
C GLY A 9 -10.68 -3.09 -5.58
N GLU A 10 -10.44 -1.79 -5.45
CA GLU A 10 -9.22 -1.24 -4.85
C GLU A 10 -9.22 -1.31 -3.32
N ASP A 11 -10.39 -1.25 -2.67
CA ASP A 11 -10.52 -1.40 -1.22
C ASP A 11 -10.00 -2.78 -0.77
N ASN A 12 -10.23 -3.80 -1.60
CA ASN A 12 -9.79 -5.17 -1.35
C ASN A 12 -8.27 -5.37 -1.49
N GLN A 13 -7.52 -4.36 -1.95
CA GLN A 13 -6.09 -4.46 -2.21
C GLN A 13 -5.22 -4.08 -1.01
N THR A 14 -5.83 -3.77 0.14
CA THR A 14 -5.10 -3.56 1.40
C THR A 14 -5.69 -4.44 2.49
N MET A 15 -4.83 -5.03 3.32
CA MET A 15 -5.26 -5.91 4.41
C MET A 15 -4.23 -5.91 5.54
N TYR A 16 -4.65 -6.25 6.75
CA TYR A 16 -3.71 -6.59 7.81
C TYR A 16 -3.04 -7.95 7.52
N GLY A 17 -1.76 -8.05 7.83
CA GLY A 17 -0.96 -9.23 7.55
C GLY A 17 0.53 -8.96 7.70
N ASP A 18 1.32 -10.02 7.84
CA ASP A 18 2.78 -9.91 7.93
C ASP A 18 3.38 -9.58 6.57
N CYS A 19 4.10 -8.47 6.47
CA CYS A 19 4.94 -8.13 5.34
C CYS A 19 6.36 -8.69 5.54
N TRP A 20 7.02 -9.08 4.45
CA TRP A 20 8.42 -9.50 4.43
C TRP A 20 9.38 -8.40 4.92
N THR A 21 8.96 -7.13 4.91
CA THR A 21 9.70 -5.98 5.47
C THR A 21 9.48 -5.79 6.98
N GLY A 22 8.59 -6.57 7.60
CA GLY A 22 8.23 -6.49 9.01
C GLY A 22 6.98 -5.66 9.32
N ALA A 23 6.44 -4.93 8.35
CA ALA A 23 5.15 -4.25 8.48
C ALA A 23 3.98 -5.23 8.74
N LYS A 24 2.90 -4.73 9.33
CA LYS A 24 1.72 -5.50 9.75
C LYS A 24 0.45 -5.21 8.95
N VAL A 25 0.61 -4.42 7.89
CA VAL A 25 -0.40 -4.16 6.87
C VAL A 25 0.27 -4.35 5.52
N VAL A 26 -0.43 -4.90 4.54
CA VAL A 26 0.12 -5.29 3.25
C VAL A 26 -0.74 -4.82 2.08
N PHE A 27 -0.10 -4.68 0.93
CA PHE A 27 -0.81 -4.69 -0.35
C PHE A 27 -1.21 -6.13 -0.70
N ALA A 28 -2.50 -6.40 -0.78
CA ALA A 28 -3.09 -7.71 -1.02
C ALA A 28 -3.02 -8.15 -2.50
N GLY A 29 -2.18 -7.50 -3.31
CA GLY A 29 -2.05 -7.75 -4.74
C GLY A 29 -3.10 -7.05 -5.59
N HIS A 30 -2.88 -7.01 -6.91
CA HIS A 30 -3.77 -6.35 -7.85
C HIS A 30 -5.19 -6.96 -7.87
N SER A 31 -5.35 -8.24 -7.52
CA SER A 31 -6.70 -8.82 -7.41
C SER A 31 -7.36 -8.65 -6.05
N GLY A 32 -6.59 -8.21 -5.05
CA GLY A 32 -7.05 -8.09 -3.68
C GLY A 32 -7.55 -9.42 -3.08
N MET A 33 -8.12 -9.31 -1.88
CA MET A 33 -8.86 -10.38 -1.22
C MET A 33 -10.28 -9.88 -0.94
N HIS A 34 -11.27 -10.64 -1.35
CA HIS A 34 -12.67 -10.33 -1.07
C HIS A 34 -13.02 -10.58 0.40
N ASN A 35 -14.13 -10.00 0.86
CA ASN A 35 -14.64 -10.18 2.23
C ASN A 35 -14.91 -11.65 2.62
N ASP A 36 -15.16 -12.52 1.65
CA ASP A 36 -15.35 -13.97 1.85
C ASP A 36 -14.04 -14.77 1.80
N GLY A 37 -12.89 -14.09 1.69
CA GLY A 37 -11.57 -14.67 1.55
C GLY A 37 -11.24 -15.14 0.13
N SER A 38 -12.13 -14.99 -0.85
CA SER A 38 -11.85 -15.39 -2.22
C SER A 38 -10.87 -14.43 -2.90
N ILE A 39 -10.05 -14.97 -3.81
CA ILE A 39 -9.08 -14.21 -4.60
C ILE A 39 -9.41 -14.43 -6.09
N PRO A 40 -9.95 -13.43 -6.81
CA PRO A 40 -10.42 -13.60 -8.19
C PRO A 40 -9.35 -14.10 -9.17
N ARG A 41 -8.10 -13.63 -9.01
CA ARG A 41 -6.94 -14.12 -9.77
C ARG A 41 -5.81 -14.41 -8.79
N PRO A 42 -5.71 -15.65 -8.25
CA PRO A 42 -4.77 -16.00 -7.18
C PRO A 42 -3.31 -15.63 -7.48
N GLN A 43 -2.89 -15.71 -8.74
CA GLN A 43 -1.54 -15.33 -9.19
C GLN A 43 -1.23 -13.83 -9.02
N TRP A 44 -2.24 -12.97 -8.93
CA TRP A 44 -2.14 -11.53 -8.67
C TRP A 44 -2.69 -11.16 -7.28
N GLY A 45 -2.84 -12.15 -6.40
CA GLY A 45 -3.31 -11.97 -5.03
C GLY A 45 -2.19 -11.60 -4.05
N PRO A 46 -2.44 -11.80 -2.74
CA PRO A 46 -1.51 -11.43 -1.68
C PRO A 46 -0.13 -12.06 -1.88
N TYR A 47 0.93 -11.26 -1.78
CA TYR A 47 2.30 -11.72 -2.00
C TYR A 47 3.31 -11.12 -1.02
N GLU A 48 2.98 -10.01 -0.35
CA GLU A 48 3.93 -9.34 0.54
C GLU A 48 4.28 -10.15 1.80
N HIS A 49 3.55 -11.22 2.11
CA HIS A 49 3.95 -12.18 3.16
C HIS A 49 5.11 -13.10 2.76
N LEU A 50 5.48 -13.10 1.48
CA LEU A 50 6.58 -13.89 0.93
C LEU A 50 7.80 -13.02 0.71
N HIS A 51 8.99 -13.57 0.98
CA HIS A 51 10.24 -12.92 0.59
C HIS A 51 10.30 -12.80 -0.95
N PRO A 52 10.89 -11.72 -1.53
CA PRO A 52 10.95 -11.53 -2.97
C PRO A 52 11.51 -12.71 -3.76
N SER A 53 12.39 -13.54 -3.19
CA SER A 53 12.89 -14.76 -3.83
C SER A 53 11.82 -15.83 -4.11
N GLN A 54 10.67 -15.78 -3.45
CA GLN A 54 9.56 -16.75 -3.57
C GLN A 54 8.43 -16.28 -4.49
N TRP A 55 8.45 -15.02 -4.93
CA TRP A 55 7.43 -14.45 -5.80
C TRP A 55 7.34 -15.16 -7.16
N GLN A 56 6.14 -15.22 -7.71
CA GLN A 56 5.87 -15.69 -9.06
C GLN A 56 5.69 -14.50 -10.02
N GLY A 57 5.55 -14.77 -11.32
CA GLY A 57 5.41 -13.71 -12.33
C GLY A 57 4.24 -12.77 -12.04
N GLY A 58 3.10 -13.30 -11.60
CA GLY A 58 1.94 -12.48 -11.26
C GLY A 58 2.12 -11.59 -10.02
N ASN A 59 2.97 -11.99 -9.07
CA ASN A 59 3.29 -11.16 -7.92
C ASN A 59 4.18 -9.97 -8.32
N GLN A 60 5.09 -10.17 -9.29
CA GLN A 60 5.88 -9.07 -9.86
C GLN A 60 4.98 -8.04 -10.56
N THR A 61 3.99 -8.51 -11.33
CA THR A 61 2.98 -7.63 -11.93
C THR A 61 2.22 -6.85 -10.85
N SER A 62 1.91 -7.48 -9.71
CA SER A 62 1.21 -6.83 -8.61
C SER A 62 2.08 -5.77 -7.92
N GLU A 63 3.37 -6.03 -7.70
CA GLU A 63 4.31 -5.03 -7.14
C GLU A 63 4.52 -3.85 -8.10
N ALA A 64 4.63 -4.10 -9.42
CA ALA A 64 4.71 -3.03 -10.40
C ALA A 64 3.45 -2.16 -10.37
N TYR A 65 2.26 -2.77 -10.32
CA TYR A 65 0.97 -2.06 -10.23
C TYR A 65 0.84 -1.27 -8.91
N ARG A 66 1.23 -1.90 -7.78
CA ARG A 66 1.24 -1.28 -6.45
C ARG A 66 1.98 0.06 -6.47
N ARG A 67 3.14 0.10 -7.11
CA ARG A 67 4.02 1.29 -7.15
C ARG A 67 3.63 2.29 -8.23
N ALA A 68 3.19 1.81 -9.39
CA ALA A 68 2.95 2.66 -10.55
C ALA A 68 1.52 3.21 -10.66
N ASN A 69 0.53 2.61 -10.01
CA ASN A 69 -0.88 2.93 -10.24
C ASN A 69 -1.71 3.13 -8.96
N SER A 70 -1.38 2.41 -7.89
CA SER A 70 -2.21 2.38 -6.69
C SER A 70 -1.68 3.28 -5.59
N SER A 71 -0.55 2.89 -4.99
CA SER A 71 -0.19 3.43 -3.68
C SER A 71 0.13 4.92 -3.72
N SER A 72 0.81 5.37 -4.78
CA SER A 72 1.10 6.78 -5.00
C SER A 72 -0.13 7.61 -5.37
N SER A 73 -1.16 7.00 -5.96
CA SER A 73 -2.40 7.68 -6.35
C SER A 73 -3.40 7.81 -5.20
N TRP A 74 -3.37 6.90 -4.23
CA TRP A 74 -4.34 6.87 -3.11
C TRP A 74 -4.01 7.84 -1.96
N VAL A 75 -2.81 8.42 -1.93
CA VAL A 75 -2.34 9.30 -0.84
C VAL A 75 -3.31 10.46 -0.57
N GLY A 76 -3.77 11.13 -1.64
CA GLY A 76 -4.70 12.26 -1.53
C GLY A 76 -6.08 11.83 -1.00
N GLN A 77 -6.57 10.67 -1.42
CA GLN A 77 -7.84 10.12 -0.94
C GLN A 77 -7.77 9.81 0.56
N ALA A 78 -6.71 9.13 1.01
CA ALA A 78 -6.51 8.87 2.43
C ALA A 78 -6.42 10.17 3.25
N LEU A 79 -5.67 11.16 2.76
CA LEU A 79 -5.53 12.44 3.47
C LEU A 79 -6.88 13.16 3.65
N ILE A 80 -7.68 13.28 2.59
CA ILE A 80 -8.96 13.96 2.65
C ILE A 80 -9.95 13.22 3.56
N LEU A 81 -9.98 11.88 3.51
CA LEU A 81 -10.81 11.08 4.41
C LEU A 81 -10.44 11.30 5.89
N ARG A 82 -9.14 11.40 6.22
CA ARG A 82 -8.67 11.76 7.56
C ARG A 82 -9.08 13.19 7.96
N LEU A 83 -8.92 14.17 7.06
CA LEU A 83 -9.28 15.57 7.31
C LEU A 83 -10.78 15.76 7.55
N LEU A 84 -11.62 14.94 6.89
CA LEU A 84 -13.07 14.96 7.06
C LEU A 84 -13.55 14.13 8.27
N GLY A 85 -12.68 13.37 8.94
CA GLY A 85 -13.07 12.42 9.99
C GLY A 85 -13.99 11.31 9.47
N ALA A 86 -13.80 10.89 8.23
CA ALA A 86 -14.67 9.98 7.50
C ALA A 86 -14.23 8.50 7.57
N GLU A 87 -13.26 8.15 8.42
CA GLU A 87 -12.68 6.81 8.45
C GLU A 87 -13.69 5.74 8.84
N LYS A 88 -14.60 6.06 9.77
CA LYS A 88 -15.68 5.13 10.17
C LYS A 88 -16.66 4.88 9.03
N GLN A 89 -16.88 5.87 8.17
CA GLN A 89 -17.76 5.77 7.01
C GLN A 89 -17.07 5.02 5.87
N TRP A 90 -15.75 5.17 5.74
CA TRP A 90 -14.93 4.36 4.83
C TRP A 90 -14.94 2.88 5.25
N GLY A 91 -14.79 2.61 6.55
CA GLY A 91 -14.99 1.28 7.12
C GLY A 91 -13.88 0.27 6.79
N HIS A 92 -12.67 0.75 6.50
CA HIS A 92 -11.52 -0.08 6.16
C HIS A 92 -10.23 0.49 6.74
N ASP A 93 -9.92 0.14 7.99
CA ASP A 93 -8.77 0.71 8.72
C ASP A 93 -7.42 0.33 8.09
N ALA A 94 -7.32 -0.86 7.50
CA ALA A 94 -6.10 -1.32 6.83
C ALA A 94 -5.70 -0.41 5.66
N PHE A 95 -6.65 0.21 4.96
CA PHE A 95 -6.33 1.19 3.92
C PHE A 95 -5.54 2.38 4.47
N PHE A 96 -5.99 2.94 5.60
CA PHE A 96 -5.32 4.10 6.18
C PHE A 96 -3.95 3.76 6.76
N ASP A 97 -3.85 2.65 7.50
CA ASP A 97 -2.55 2.21 8.03
C ASP A 97 -1.59 1.87 6.87
N TYR A 98 -2.09 1.28 5.77
CA TYR A 98 -1.28 1.01 4.57
C TYR A 98 -0.81 2.31 3.89
N MET A 99 -1.63 3.35 3.83
CA MET A 99 -1.22 4.66 3.30
C MET A 99 -0.16 5.33 4.16
N ASP A 100 -0.26 5.20 5.49
CA ASP A 100 0.82 5.63 6.38
C ASP A 100 2.09 4.81 6.16
N ARG A 101 1.99 3.48 5.98
CA ARG A 101 3.15 2.66 5.60
C ARG A 101 3.79 3.18 4.32
N TRP A 102 3.00 3.37 3.27
CA TRP A 102 3.49 3.84 1.97
C TRP A 102 4.23 5.17 2.10
N MET A 103 3.75 6.09 2.93
CA MET A 103 4.35 7.42 3.07
C MET A 103 5.50 7.50 4.09
N TYR A 104 5.63 6.56 5.03
CA TYR A 104 6.59 6.65 6.14
C TYR A 104 7.58 5.48 6.27
N GLU A 105 7.35 4.34 5.62
CA GLU A 105 8.32 3.25 5.61
C GLU A 105 9.45 3.55 4.61
N ASP A 106 10.69 3.64 5.11
CA ASP A 106 11.89 3.75 4.27
C ASP A 106 12.11 2.44 3.51
N ASP A 107 11.93 2.49 2.19
CA ASP A 107 12.05 1.33 1.32
C ASP A 107 13.42 1.17 0.68
N ALA A 108 14.43 2.00 1.00
CA ALA A 108 15.72 1.99 0.33
C ALA A 108 16.43 0.63 0.39
N ALA A 109 16.43 -0.01 1.58
CA ALA A 109 16.99 -1.35 1.73
C ALA A 109 16.14 -2.41 1.01
N SER A 110 14.83 -2.32 1.15
CA SER A 110 13.87 -3.26 0.55
C SER A 110 13.91 -3.23 -0.98
N ARG A 111 14.06 -2.05 -1.59
CA ARG A 111 14.20 -1.89 -3.05
C ARG A 111 15.42 -2.59 -3.61
N ARG A 112 16.53 -2.64 -2.86
CA ARG A 112 17.74 -3.37 -3.27
C ARG A 112 17.49 -4.89 -3.28
N VAL A 113 16.84 -5.42 -2.24
CA VAL A 113 16.45 -6.84 -2.17
C VAL A 113 15.45 -7.18 -3.29
N LEU A 114 14.51 -6.29 -3.58
CA LEU A 114 13.59 -6.44 -4.71
C LEU A 114 14.33 -6.49 -6.04
N HIS A 115 15.26 -5.58 -6.29
CA HIS A 115 16.03 -5.56 -7.54
C HIS A 115 16.91 -6.80 -7.69
N GLU A 116 17.53 -7.28 -6.60
CA GLU A 116 18.35 -8.50 -6.59
C GLU A 116 17.55 -9.74 -7.03
N HIS A 117 16.35 -9.92 -6.50
CA HIS A 117 15.54 -11.10 -6.79
C HIS A 117 14.58 -10.93 -7.97
N ARG A 118 14.23 -9.68 -8.33
CA ARG A 118 13.25 -9.32 -9.35
C ARG A 118 13.78 -8.18 -10.23
N PRO A 119 14.88 -8.38 -10.96
CA PRO A 119 15.49 -7.35 -11.82
C PRO A 119 14.55 -6.87 -12.95
N SER A 120 13.54 -7.66 -13.29
CA SER A 120 12.45 -7.32 -14.22
C SER A 120 11.60 -6.13 -13.77
N LEU A 121 11.60 -5.78 -12.48
CA LEU A 121 10.99 -4.54 -11.97
C LEU A 121 11.75 -3.27 -12.39
N GLY A 122 12.93 -3.43 -13.00
CA GLY A 122 13.70 -2.35 -13.61
C GLY A 122 14.78 -1.76 -12.70
N GLY A 123 15.88 -1.30 -13.31
CA GLY A 123 16.99 -0.65 -12.59
C GLY A 123 16.62 0.69 -11.97
N ALA A 124 15.55 1.32 -12.44
CA ALA A 124 15.02 2.54 -11.83
C ALA A 124 14.65 2.32 -10.35
N LEU A 125 14.28 1.09 -9.95
CA LEU A 125 13.90 0.77 -8.56
C LEU A 125 15.01 1.05 -7.55
N ILE A 126 16.28 1.09 -7.96
CA ILE A 126 17.41 1.38 -7.08
C ILE A 126 18.03 2.76 -7.34
N SER A 127 17.48 3.52 -8.28
CA SER A 127 17.94 4.87 -8.65
C SER A 127 17.24 5.89 -7.76
N ASP A 128 18.01 6.71 -7.06
CA ASP A 128 17.44 7.76 -6.20
C ASP A 128 16.85 8.92 -7.02
N GLU A 129 17.17 9.00 -8.31
CA GLU A 129 16.58 9.93 -9.28
C GLU A 129 15.17 9.49 -9.73
N GLY A 130 14.88 8.18 -9.73
CA GLY A 130 13.61 7.58 -10.16
C GLY A 130 12.56 7.52 -9.05
N SER A 131 12.28 8.63 -8.36
CA SER A 131 11.61 8.56 -7.06
C SER A 131 10.07 8.41 -7.05
N TRP A 132 9.39 8.66 -8.18
CA TRP A 132 7.91 8.73 -8.26
C TRP A 132 7.15 7.44 -7.87
N PHE A 133 7.84 6.30 -7.84
CA PHE A 133 7.29 4.97 -7.52
C PHE A 133 7.96 4.33 -6.29
N HIS A 134 8.73 5.14 -5.55
CA HIS A 134 9.26 4.79 -4.23
C HIS A 134 8.24 5.10 -3.14
N GLN A 135 8.39 4.43 -2.01
CA GLN A 135 7.67 4.82 -0.80
C GLN A 135 8.07 6.25 -0.38
N GLY A 136 7.12 6.96 0.23
CA GLY A 136 7.27 8.37 0.60
C GLY A 136 6.80 9.38 -0.43
N GLN A 137 6.18 8.94 -1.53
CA GLN A 137 5.71 9.84 -2.60
C GLN A 137 4.27 9.60 -3.03
N ALA A 138 3.58 10.69 -3.35
CA ALA A 138 2.35 10.68 -4.12
C ALA A 138 2.62 10.91 -5.61
N TRP A 139 1.65 10.57 -6.46
CA TRP A 139 1.74 10.78 -7.91
C TRP A 139 1.97 12.25 -8.28
N GLU A 140 1.23 13.15 -7.63
CA GLU A 140 1.35 14.59 -7.82
C GLU A 140 2.20 15.22 -6.69
N PRO A 141 3.23 16.04 -7.00
CA PRO A 141 4.03 16.72 -5.99
C PRO A 141 3.19 17.54 -5.00
N PHE A 142 2.14 18.19 -5.48
CA PHE A 142 1.17 18.91 -4.65
C PHE A 142 0.56 18.02 -3.55
N VAL A 143 0.22 16.76 -3.87
CA VAL A 143 -0.36 15.84 -2.89
C VAL A 143 0.68 15.43 -1.84
N THR A 144 1.94 15.26 -2.25
CA THR A 144 3.05 15.02 -1.31
C THR A 144 3.22 16.19 -0.35
N GLU A 145 3.15 17.43 -0.84
CA GLU A 145 3.22 18.64 0.00
C GLU A 145 2.04 18.74 0.96
N MET A 146 0.82 18.46 0.50
CA MET A 146 -0.38 18.44 1.36
C MET A 146 -0.30 17.35 2.42
N TRP A 147 0.19 16.15 2.08
CA TRP A 147 0.40 15.09 3.06
C TRP A 147 1.39 15.52 4.14
N ALA A 148 2.54 16.06 3.75
CA ALA A 148 3.56 16.54 4.68
C ALA A 148 3.03 17.66 5.60
N MET A 149 2.18 18.54 5.09
CA MET A 149 1.60 19.64 5.84
C MET A 149 0.52 19.19 6.83
N TYR A 150 -0.35 18.25 6.44
CA TYR A 150 -1.59 17.99 7.16
C TYR A 150 -1.65 16.64 7.88
N ARG A 151 -0.88 15.61 7.48
CA ARG A 151 -1.04 14.26 8.04
C ARG A 151 -0.73 14.19 9.54
N THR A 152 0.17 15.02 10.04
CA THR A 152 0.55 15.10 11.46
C THR A 152 0.01 16.34 12.16
N ALA A 153 -0.97 17.03 11.55
CA ALA A 153 -1.61 18.19 12.16
C ALA A 153 -2.38 17.83 13.45
N PRO A 154 -2.64 18.79 14.35
CA PRO A 154 -3.39 18.54 15.58
C PRO A 154 -4.74 17.87 15.32
N GLY A 155 -5.05 16.82 16.08
CA GLY A 155 -6.29 16.05 15.94
C GLY A 155 -6.18 14.86 14.97
N MET A 156 -5.08 14.72 14.23
CA MET A 156 -4.85 13.55 13.39
C MET A 156 -4.54 12.28 14.20
N PRO A 157 -5.02 11.11 13.76
CA PRO A 157 -4.64 9.83 14.37
C PRO A 157 -3.14 9.52 14.22
N PRO A 158 -2.57 8.63 15.07
CA PRO A 158 -1.19 8.16 14.93
C PRO A 158 -0.88 7.61 13.52
N ILE A 159 0.40 7.64 13.14
CA ILE A 159 0.92 7.24 11.81
C ILE A 159 1.61 5.87 11.82
N ASP A 160 1.63 5.19 12.95
CA ASP A 160 2.43 3.97 13.19
C ASP A 160 1.59 2.70 13.31
N GLY A 161 0.28 2.77 13.00
CA GLY A 161 -0.64 1.63 13.04
C GLY A 161 -0.14 0.44 12.21
N TRP A 162 0.52 0.71 11.08
CA TRP A 162 1.15 -0.29 10.21
C TRP A 162 2.28 -1.10 10.84
N LYS A 163 2.83 -0.68 12.00
CA LYS A 163 3.86 -1.42 12.74
C LYS A 163 3.25 -2.43 13.72
N THR A 164 1.96 -2.31 14.01
CA THR A 164 1.26 -3.11 15.02
C THR A 164 0.34 -4.12 14.36
N ALA A 165 0.32 -5.35 14.86
CA ALA A 165 -0.66 -6.33 14.42
C ALA A 165 -2.04 -5.90 14.94
N ARG A 166 -2.93 -5.48 14.05
CA ARG A 166 -4.35 -5.31 14.33
C ARG A 166 -5.07 -6.54 13.81
N GLN A 167 -5.94 -7.13 14.63
CA GLN A 167 -6.81 -8.25 14.26
C GLN A 167 -8.15 -7.71 13.79
#